data_AF-A0A814QA35-F1
#
_entry.id   AF-A0A814QA35-F1
#
_cell.length_a   1.000
_cell.length_b   1.000
_cell.length_c   1.000
_cell.angle_alpha   90.00
_cell.angle_beta   90.00
_cell.angle_gamma   90.00
#
_symmetry.space_group_name_H-M   'P 1'
#
loop_
_entity.id
_entity.type
_entity.pdbx_description
1 polymer ?
#
loop_
_entity_poly.entity_id
_entity_poly.type
_entity_poly.pdbx_seq_one_letter_code
_entity_poly.pdbx_strand_id
1 'polypeptide(L)'
;MFRLALTRLVSTTRISVQSSKVLINYSRCFLRNHSSELNDIKQQPTKIPLASIHQGEASKRMGIQFRCKVCDHTLQKTFTRQSYEHGVVIIRCDSCSNLHLIADNLGWFKDITQNGKFKNIAQMLQAKGETIHRITAVPTDDQSTLEEKTATDKMSTAVCTRLNEIHIEFVLNDHDTFLFDCDGVLWCAPVVLPGAIELLNLLTQLGKRVLFVTNNSLKTQRGFSQWLNEIGYPAKPEQVISTAWITAKYLKSINYKGHCYCIGMESMVEELAREGFHISDGIGPDPVSPETDWIETNTIKFDDQINCVISAFDIHVNYLKIIKAATYLSRPNVLFIATNDDVTTPQNDVAILPGEGTILASIVAASGRSPTILGKPRAPMFDSIRLAFPDVKPNRTIMIGDR
;
A
#
# COMPACT_ATOMS: atom_id res chain seq x y z
N MET A 1 12.09 -7.78 -35.71
CA MET A 1 11.61 -6.53 -36.35
C MET A 1 10.56 -5.91 -35.40
N PHE A 2 10.89 -4.82 -34.71
CA PHE A 2 10.03 -4.16 -33.70
C PHE A 2 9.33 -2.94 -34.32
N ARG A 3 8.02 -2.78 -34.11
CA ARG A 3 7.24 -1.59 -34.49
C ARG A 3 6.60 -0.98 -33.23
N LEU A 4 6.87 0.30 -32.96
CA LEU A 4 6.20 1.12 -31.94
C LEU A 4 5.12 1.95 -32.61
N ALA A 5 3.92 2.09 -32.03
CA ALA A 5 2.88 2.98 -32.56
C ALA A 5 2.41 4.01 -31.50
N LEU A 6 2.22 5.27 -31.91
CA LEU A 6 1.61 6.37 -31.14
C LEU A 6 0.17 6.60 -31.62
N THR A 7 -0.84 6.32 -30.82
CA THR A 7 -2.24 6.64 -31.14
C THR A 7 -2.70 7.87 -30.36
N ARG A 8 -3.32 8.85 -31.06
CA ARG A 8 -3.96 10.02 -30.45
C ARG A 8 -5.47 9.76 -30.42
N LEU A 9 -6.04 9.47 -29.24
CA LEU A 9 -7.50 9.47 -29.08
C LEU A 9 -7.92 10.91 -28.76
N VAL A 10 -8.50 11.60 -29.74
CA VAL A 10 -9.25 12.83 -29.54
C VAL A 10 -10.71 12.43 -29.40
N SER A 11 -11.33 12.69 -28.25
CA SER A 11 -12.77 12.55 -28.10
C SER A 11 -13.46 13.69 -28.85
N THR A 12 -13.84 13.46 -30.11
CA THR A 12 -14.83 14.30 -30.79
C THR A 12 -16.21 13.73 -30.50
N THR A 13 -16.92 14.33 -29.54
CA THR A 13 -18.36 14.19 -29.43
C THR A 13 -18.99 15.04 -30.53
N ARG A 14 -19.54 14.41 -31.57
CA ARG A 14 -20.48 15.07 -32.49
C ARG A 14 -21.87 14.99 -31.86
N ILE A 15 -22.41 16.15 -31.48
CA ILE A 15 -23.83 16.34 -31.17
C ILE A 15 -24.46 16.93 -32.44
N SER A 16 -25.47 16.26 -32.98
CA SER A 16 -26.30 16.79 -34.07
C SER A 16 -27.34 17.76 -33.52
N VAL A 17 -27.48 18.92 -34.16
CA VAL A 17 -28.45 19.97 -33.82
C VAL A 17 -29.74 19.78 -34.62
N GLN A 18 -30.90 19.77 -33.96
CA GLN A 18 -32.17 20.19 -34.57
C GLN A 18 -32.96 21.09 -33.60
N SER A 19 -33.14 22.33 -34.07
CA SER A 19 -34.01 23.46 -33.70
C SER A 19 -34.89 23.47 -32.42
N SER A 20 -34.85 24.63 -31.76
CA SER A 20 -35.96 25.38 -31.10
C SER A 20 -36.11 25.31 -29.56
N LYS A 21 -35.67 26.40 -28.91
CA LYS A 21 -36.09 26.97 -27.60
C LYS A 21 -35.67 26.32 -26.27
N VAL A 22 -34.66 26.97 -25.65
CA VAL A 22 -34.49 27.50 -24.27
C VAL A 22 -34.90 26.65 -23.05
N LEU A 23 -33.92 26.36 -22.17
CA LEU A 23 -33.88 26.71 -20.72
C LEU A 23 -32.65 26.05 -20.04
N ILE A 24 -31.73 26.85 -19.50
CA ILE A 24 -30.74 26.39 -18.51
C ILE A 24 -31.24 26.88 -17.15
N ASN A 25 -31.77 25.97 -16.34
CA ASN A 25 -32.10 26.25 -14.94
C ASN A 25 -30.91 25.87 -14.07
N TYR A 26 -30.34 26.86 -13.38
CA TYR A 26 -29.49 26.66 -12.21
C TYR A 26 -30.35 26.81 -10.96
N SER A 27 -30.50 25.74 -10.19
CA SER A 27 -31.04 25.80 -8.83
C SER A 27 -29.87 25.68 -7.85
N ARG A 28 -29.46 26.82 -7.28
CA ARG A 28 -28.74 26.87 -6.00
C ARG A 28 -29.76 26.67 -4.88
N CYS A 29 -29.43 25.88 -3.86
CA CYS A 29 -30.02 26.04 -2.53
C CYS A 29 -28.91 26.37 -1.53
N PHE A 30 -29.17 27.45 -0.79
CA PHE A 30 -28.40 28.02 0.30
C PHE A 30 -28.41 27.13 1.55
N LEU A 31 -27.40 27.26 2.40
CA LEU A 31 -27.57 27.62 3.81
C LEU A 31 -26.32 28.40 4.27
N ARG A 32 -26.55 29.64 4.72
CA ARG A 32 -25.64 30.43 5.57
C ARG A 32 -26.24 30.40 6.97
N ASN A 33 -25.39 30.34 8.00
CA ASN A 33 -25.41 31.26 9.14
C ASN A 33 -24.22 30.97 10.07
N HIS A 34 -23.24 31.89 10.11
CA HIS A 34 -23.01 32.74 11.28
C HIS A 34 -21.94 33.81 10.95
N SER A 35 -22.29 35.06 11.26
CA SER A 35 -21.43 36.22 11.52
C SER A 35 -20.47 35.90 12.68
N SER A 36 -19.27 36.49 12.84
CA SER A 36 -18.90 37.90 12.78
C SER A 36 -17.37 38.07 12.80
N GLU A 37 -16.90 39.13 12.12
CA GLU A 37 -15.72 39.99 12.38
C GLU A 37 -14.45 39.40 13.03
N LEU A 38 -13.31 39.57 12.34
CA LEU A 38 -12.13 40.29 12.87
C LEU A 38 -11.15 40.65 11.75
N ASN A 39 -10.68 41.89 11.81
CA ASN A 39 -9.89 42.62 10.83
C ASN A 39 -8.42 42.15 10.70
N ASP A 40 -7.88 42.40 9.50
CA ASP A 40 -6.50 42.75 9.13
C ASP A 40 -5.34 42.44 10.09
N ILE A 41 -4.49 41.48 9.70
CA ILE A 41 -3.03 41.61 9.85
C ILE A 41 -2.37 41.16 8.54
N LYS A 42 -1.83 42.14 7.79
CA LYS A 42 -0.90 41.92 6.68
C LYS A 42 0.48 41.54 7.22
N GLN A 43 0.92 40.30 7.04
CA GLN A 43 2.34 39.97 6.89
C GLN A 43 2.49 38.85 5.85
N GLN A 44 3.32 39.09 4.83
CA GLN A 44 3.61 38.17 3.74
C GLN A 44 4.45 36.98 4.24
N PRO A 45 4.09 35.73 3.90
CA PRO A 45 5.03 34.62 3.91
C PRO A 45 5.57 34.38 2.50
N THR A 46 6.89 34.34 2.41
CA THR A 46 7.66 33.83 1.27
C THR A 46 7.16 32.45 0.85
N LYS A 47 6.71 32.35 -0.41
CA LYS A 47 6.31 31.09 -1.04
C LYS A 47 7.54 30.21 -1.27
N ILE A 48 7.63 29.10 -0.55
CA ILE A 48 8.33 27.91 -1.02
C ILE A 48 7.33 27.16 -1.92
N PRO A 49 7.64 26.80 -3.18
CA PRO A 49 6.66 26.18 -4.05
C PRO A 49 6.38 24.74 -3.58
N LEU A 50 5.16 24.48 -3.10
CA LEU A 50 4.59 23.13 -3.16
C LEU A 50 4.53 22.71 -4.63
N ALA A 51 5.13 21.58 -4.96
CA ALA A 51 4.95 20.94 -6.25
C ALA A 51 3.46 20.75 -6.50
N SER A 52 2.96 21.39 -7.55
CA SER A 52 1.57 21.35 -7.97
C SER A 52 1.13 19.91 -8.23
N ILE A 53 0.13 19.46 -7.46
CA ILE A 53 -0.69 18.31 -7.81
C ILE A 53 -1.40 18.68 -9.12
N HIS A 54 -0.88 18.18 -10.24
CA HIS A 54 -1.51 18.33 -11.53
C HIS A 54 -2.85 17.58 -11.52
N GLN A 55 -3.95 18.33 -11.67
CA GLN A 55 -5.22 17.78 -12.13
C GLN A 55 -4.94 16.96 -13.41
N GLY A 56 -5.31 15.68 -13.38
CA GLY A 56 -4.85 14.68 -14.33
C GLY A 56 -5.19 14.99 -15.78
N GLU A 57 -4.17 15.28 -16.59
CA GLU A 57 -4.23 15.05 -18.03
C GLU A 57 -4.38 13.53 -18.28
N ALA A 58 -5.28 13.15 -19.19
CA ALA A 58 -5.43 11.76 -19.62
C ALA A 58 -4.07 11.15 -19.99
N SER A 59 -3.64 10.11 -19.26
CA SER A 59 -2.31 9.53 -19.44
C SER A 59 -2.13 8.98 -20.86
N LYS A 60 -1.18 9.53 -21.62
CA LYS A 60 -0.88 9.08 -22.99
C LYS A 60 -0.38 7.61 -22.94
N ARG A 61 -1.02 6.71 -23.69
CA ARG A 61 -0.62 5.29 -23.81
C ARG A 61 0.33 5.07 -24.99
N MET A 62 1.19 4.06 -24.87
CA MET A 62 2.12 3.60 -25.90
C MET A 62 1.87 2.13 -26.21
N GLY A 63 2.07 1.74 -27.48
CA GLY A 63 2.02 0.34 -27.92
C GLY A 63 3.38 -0.17 -28.39
N ILE A 64 3.67 -1.45 -28.12
CA ILE A 64 4.83 -2.16 -28.65
C ILE A 64 4.37 -3.45 -29.33
N GLN A 65 4.98 -3.78 -30.46
CA GLN A 65 4.82 -5.07 -31.14
C GLN A 65 6.19 -5.71 -31.38
N PHE A 66 6.34 -6.97 -30.99
CA PHE A 66 7.58 -7.71 -31.17
C PHE A 66 7.41 -9.23 -31.18
N ARG A 67 8.46 -9.93 -31.64
CA ARG A 67 8.52 -11.39 -31.65
C ARG A 67 9.33 -11.88 -30.45
N CYS A 68 8.74 -12.78 -29.66
CA CYS A 68 9.43 -13.44 -28.55
C CYS A 68 10.56 -14.32 -29.10
N LYS A 69 11.81 -14.11 -28.65
CA LYS A 69 12.95 -14.94 -29.10
C LYS A 69 12.97 -16.36 -28.50
N VAL A 70 12.08 -16.66 -27.54
CA VAL A 70 12.00 -17.98 -26.88
C VAL A 70 11.05 -18.90 -27.63
N CYS A 71 9.85 -18.42 -27.97
CA CYS A 71 8.82 -19.24 -28.64
C CYS A 71 8.38 -18.71 -30.01
N ASP A 72 9.04 -17.67 -30.51
CA ASP A 72 8.78 -17.06 -31.81
C ASP A 72 7.37 -16.47 -32.02
N HIS A 73 6.54 -16.43 -30.97
CA HIS A 73 5.23 -15.79 -30.99
C HIS A 73 5.34 -14.27 -31.13
N THR A 74 4.55 -13.67 -32.02
CA THR A 74 4.45 -12.22 -32.17
C THR A 74 3.39 -11.68 -31.23
N LEU A 75 3.77 -10.76 -30.35
CA LEU A 75 2.88 -10.16 -29.36
C LEU A 75 2.80 -8.65 -29.52
N GLN A 76 1.65 -8.10 -29.16
CA GLN A 76 1.37 -6.68 -29.11
C GLN A 76 0.84 -6.29 -27.73
N LYS A 77 1.43 -5.28 -27.10
CA LYS A 77 1.04 -4.82 -25.75
C LYS A 77 0.98 -3.31 -25.70
N THR A 78 0.22 -2.78 -24.73
CA THR A 78 0.17 -1.35 -24.43
C THR A 78 0.53 -1.06 -22.97
N PHE A 79 1.14 0.09 -22.73
CA PHE A 79 1.53 0.58 -21.40
C PHE A 79 1.45 2.10 -21.36
N THR A 80 1.53 2.72 -20.19
CA THR A 80 1.50 4.18 -20.07
C THR A 80 2.85 4.75 -20.50
N ARG A 81 2.85 5.95 -21.10
CA ARG A 81 4.09 6.66 -21.42
C ARG A 81 4.93 6.90 -20.16
N GLN A 82 4.26 7.21 -19.05
CA GLN A 82 4.91 7.44 -17.76
C GLN A 82 5.68 6.22 -17.25
N SER A 83 5.13 5.00 -17.36
CA SER A 83 5.85 3.79 -16.93
C SER A 83 7.05 3.49 -17.82
N TYR A 84 6.97 3.75 -19.12
CA TYR A 84 8.08 3.57 -20.04
C TYR A 84 9.22 4.58 -19.84
N GLU A 85 8.89 5.85 -19.56
CA GLU A 85 9.88 6.93 -19.43
C GLU A 85 10.49 7.04 -18.02
N HIS A 86 9.74 6.68 -16.97
CA HIS A 86 10.15 6.91 -15.58
C HIS A 86 10.06 5.66 -14.68
N GLY A 87 9.46 4.57 -15.16
CA GLY A 87 9.23 3.36 -14.37
C GLY A 87 9.95 2.13 -14.91
N VAL A 88 9.46 0.96 -14.48
CA VAL A 88 9.88 -0.35 -14.96
C VAL A 88 8.73 -0.96 -15.77
N VAL A 89 9.02 -1.51 -16.95
CA VAL A 89 8.05 -2.19 -17.81
C VAL A 89 8.55 -3.58 -18.12
N ILE A 90 7.78 -4.59 -17.68
CA ILE A 90 8.02 -6.01 -17.97
C ILE A 90 6.79 -6.54 -18.70
N ILE A 91 7.02 -7.22 -19.83
CA ILE A 91 5.97 -7.83 -20.64
C ILE A 91 6.08 -9.34 -20.55
N ARG A 92 5.00 -10.01 -20.18
CA ARG A 92 4.89 -11.47 -20.29
C ARG A 92 4.48 -11.86 -21.71
N CYS A 93 5.17 -12.84 -22.30
CA CYS A 93 4.78 -13.44 -23.58
C CYS A 93 3.48 -14.26 -23.42
N ASP A 94 2.53 -14.05 -24.33
CA ASP A 94 1.22 -14.72 -24.28
C ASP A 94 1.29 -16.23 -24.59
N SER A 95 2.35 -16.69 -25.26
CA SER A 95 2.50 -18.09 -25.67
C SER A 95 3.35 -18.93 -24.70
N CYS A 96 4.52 -18.45 -24.27
CA CYS A 96 5.42 -19.24 -23.41
C CYS A 96 5.55 -18.71 -21.99
N SER A 97 4.80 -17.66 -21.63
CA SER A 97 4.88 -17.00 -20.32
C SER A 97 6.24 -16.40 -19.94
N ASN A 98 7.23 -16.40 -20.85
CA ASN A 98 8.53 -15.77 -20.60
C ASN A 98 8.40 -14.26 -20.38
N LEU A 99 9.19 -13.70 -19.47
CA LEU A 99 9.19 -12.28 -19.15
C LEU A 99 10.21 -11.51 -20.01
N HIS A 100 9.79 -10.38 -20.56
CA HIS A 100 10.58 -9.50 -21.41
C HIS A 100 10.70 -8.13 -20.76
N LEU A 101 11.91 -7.74 -20.37
CA LEU A 101 12.18 -6.41 -19.85
C LEU A 101 12.16 -5.38 -20.98
N ILE A 102 11.32 -4.36 -20.84
CA ILE A 102 11.09 -3.31 -21.85
C ILE A 102 11.64 -1.96 -21.39
N ALA A 103 11.51 -1.63 -20.10
CA ALA A 103 12.09 -0.44 -19.50
C ALA A 103 12.50 -0.74 -18.06
N ASP A 104 13.62 -0.17 -17.62
CA ASP A 104 14.11 -0.22 -16.26
C ASP A 104 14.78 1.12 -15.91
N ASN A 105 13.96 2.14 -15.70
CA ASN A 105 14.47 3.48 -15.34
C ASN A 105 14.85 3.57 -13.84
N LEU A 106 14.50 2.57 -13.04
CA LEU A 106 14.74 2.51 -11.60
C LEU A 106 15.98 1.66 -11.23
N GLY A 107 16.53 0.90 -12.19
CA GLY A 107 17.74 0.10 -12.01
C GLY A 107 17.52 -1.17 -11.19
N TRP A 108 16.37 -1.82 -11.36
CA TRP A 108 16.01 -3.06 -10.66
C TRP A 108 16.72 -4.30 -11.24
N PHE A 109 17.11 -4.24 -12.52
CA PHE A 109 17.72 -5.35 -13.25
C PHE A 109 19.10 -4.96 -13.81
N LYS A 110 20.01 -4.56 -12.92
CA LYS A 110 21.36 -4.09 -13.28
C LYS A 110 22.14 -5.11 -14.11
N ASP A 111 22.00 -6.40 -13.81
CA ASP A 111 22.70 -7.48 -14.52
C ASP A 111 22.24 -7.62 -15.98
N ILE A 112 20.98 -7.30 -16.26
CA ILE A 112 20.35 -7.39 -17.59
C ILE A 112 20.60 -6.11 -18.41
N THR A 113 20.73 -4.97 -17.73
CA THR A 113 20.88 -3.63 -18.32
C THR A 113 22.33 -3.17 -18.49
N GLN A 114 23.29 -4.09 -18.36
CA GLN A 114 24.74 -3.79 -18.33
C GLN A 114 25.10 -2.76 -17.25
N ASN A 115 24.87 -3.11 -15.98
CA ASN A 115 25.05 -2.24 -14.82
C ASN A 115 24.24 -0.93 -14.89
N GLY A 116 23.02 -0.98 -15.44
CA GLY A 116 22.14 0.18 -15.57
C GLY A 116 22.49 1.14 -16.71
N LYS A 117 23.40 0.74 -17.61
CA LYS A 117 23.79 1.54 -18.78
C LYS A 117 22.61 1.79 -19.73
N PHE A 118 21.69 0.83 -19.85
CA PHE A 118 20.52 0.96 -20.72
C PHE A 118 19.23 1.00 -19.91
N LYS A 119 18.47 2.08 -20.09
CA LYS A 119 17.22 2.34 -19.35
C LYS A 119 15.98 1.77 -20.02
N ASN A 120 16.04 1.49 -21.33
CA ASN A 120 14.92 0.90 -22.05
C ASN A 120 15.37 0.02 -23.23
N ILE A 121 14.43 -0.77 -23.74
CA ILE A 121 14.64 -1.72 -24.80
C ILE A 121 15.08 -1.05 -26.10
N ALA A 122 14.68 0.20 -26.35
CA ALA A 122 15.14 0.93 -27.53
C ALA A 122 16.66 1.16 -27.47
N GLN A 123 17.18 1.58 -26.30
CA GLN A 123 18.63 1.73 -26.10
C GLN A 123 19.36 0.38 -26.16
N MET A 124 18.76 -0.68 -25.59
CA MET A 124 19.35 -2.04 -25.63
C MET A 124 19.42 -2.61 -27.05
N LEU A 125 18.38 -2.41 -27.86
CA LEU A 125 18.29 -2.93 -29.23
C LEU A 125 19.16 -2.11 -30.19
N GLN A 126 19.22 -0.78 -30.03
CA GLN A 126 20.10 0.08 -30.81
C GLN A 126 21.59 -0.25 -30.56
N ALA A 127 21.98 -0.53 -29.30
CA ALA A 127 23.33 -0.97 -28.97
C ALA A 127 23.68 -2.35 -29.55
N LYS A 128 22.67 -3.17 -29.88
CA LYS A 128 22.81 -4.48 -30.54
C LYS A 128 22.67 -4.41 -32.07
N GLY A 129 22.57 -3.21 -32.64
CA GLY A 129 22.43 -3.00 -34.09
C GLY A 129 21.06 -3.37 -34.67
N GLU A 130 20.03 -3.57 -33.83
CA GLU A 130 18.69 -3.88 -34.30
C GLU A 130 17.90 -2.60 -34.68
N THR A 131 17.14 -2.67 -35.78
CA THR A 131 16.35 -1.54 -36.29
C THR A 131 15.01 -1.40 -35.56
N ILE A 132 14.70 -0.18 -35.09
CA ILE A 132 13.46 0.16 -34.39
C ILE A 132 12.63 1.08 -35.28
N HIS A 133 11.38 0.72 -35.55
CA HIS A 133 10.46 1.59 -36.29
C HIS A 133 9.48 2.25 -35.32
N ARG A 134 9.46 3.59 -35.29
CA ARG A 134 8.45 4.37 -34.56
C ARG A 134 7.40 4.84 -35.57
N ILE A 135 6.16 4.43 -35.36
CA ILE A 135 4.98 4.70 -36.17
C ILE A 135 4.06 5.61 -35.37
N THR A 136 3.39 6.55 -36.03
CA THR A 136 2.30 7.36 -35.46
C THR A 136 1.03 6.88 -36.13
N ALA A 137 0.13 6.25 -35.38
CA ALA A 137 -1.13 5.75 -35.92
C ALA A 137 -2.13 6.92 -36.06
N VAL A 138 -2.44 7.27 -37.31
CA VAL A 138 -3.61 8.09 -37.68
C VAL A 138 -4.73 7.11 -38.04
N PRO A 139 -5.95 7.23 -37.49
CA PRO A 139 -7.04 6.35 -37.86
C PRO A 139 -7.56 6.76 -39.25
N THR A 140 -7.53 5.82 -40.20
CA THR A 140 -8.31 5.91 -41.43
C THR A 140 -9.47 4.92 -41.32
N ASP A 141 -10.70 5.42 -41.50
CA ASP A 141 -11.91 4.63 -41.65
C ASP A 141 -11.76 3.73 -42.88
N ASP A 142 -11.61 2.41 -42.67
CA ASP A 142 -12.20 1.45 -43.59
C ASP A 142 -12.43 0.11 -42.89
N GLN A 143 -13.69 -0.32 -42.89
CA GLN A 143 -14.12 -1.61 -42.37
C GLN A 143 -13.84 -2.69 -43.43
N SER A 144 -13.06 -3.71 -43.09
CA SER A 144 -13.29 -5.05 -43.66
C SER A 144 -12.79 -6.14 -42.72
N THR A 145 -13.77 -6.89 -42.22
CA THR A 145 -13.77 -8.34 -41.93
C THR A 145 -12.53 -8.95 -41.29
N LEU A 146 -12.66 -9.51 -40.09
CA LEU A 146 -12.15 -10.85 -39.77
C LEU A 146 -12.87 -11.38 -38.52
N GLU A 147 -13.35 -12.61 -38.65
CA GLU A 147 -14.33 -13.31 -37.82
C GLU A 147 -13.81 -13.68 -36.43
N GLU A 148 -14.74 -13.70 -35.47
CA GLU A 148 -14.57 -14.31 -34.14
C GLU A 148 -14.28 -15.82 -34.26
N LYS A 149 -13.14 -16.25 -33.71
CA LYS A 149 -12.98 -17.61 -33.17
C LYS A 149 -12.46 -17.52 -31.74
N THR A 150 -13.35 -17.91 -30.84
CA THR A 150 -13.19 -18.06 -29.40
C THR A 150 -12.32 -19.27 -29.06
N ALA A 151 -11.26 -19.06 -28.28
CA ALA A 151 -10.76 -20.00 -27.29
C ALA A 151 -9.87 -19.23 -26.29
N THR A 152 -10.47 -19.04 -25.13
CA THR A 152 -9.96 -18.57 -23.83
C THR A 152 -8.48 -18.84 -23.53
N ASP A 153 -7.72 -17.76 -23.29
CA ASP A 153 -6.73 -17.70 -22.22
C ASP A 153 -6.62 -16.26 -21.71
N LYS A 154 -7.44 -15.95 -20.70
CA LYS A 154 -7.52 -14.64 -20.04
C LYS A 154 -6.33 -14.46 -19.11
N MET A 155 -5.20 -14.00 -19.66
CA MET A 155 -4.17 -13.38 -18.84
C MET A 155 -4.61 -11.94 -18.54
N SER A 156 -5.40 -11.80 -17.48
CA SER A 156 -5.92 -10.54 -16.93
C SER A 156 -4.79 -9.54 -16.73
N THR A 157 -4.68 -8.55 -17.63
CA THR A 157 -4.08 -7.28 -17.27
C THR A 157 -4.98 -6.67 -16.21
N ALA A 158 -4.51 -6.56 -14.96
CA ALA A 158 -5.26 -5.89 -13.91
C ALA A 158 -5.52 -4.44 -14.34
N VAL A 159 -6.73 -4.19 -14.85
CA VAL A 159 -7.24 -2.85 -15.11
C VAL A 159 -7.89 -2.40 -13.81
N CYS A 160 -7.46 -1.25 -13.28
CA CYS A 160 -8.15 -0.63 -12.16
C CYS A 160 -9.50 -0.10 -12.67
N THR A 161 -10.55 -0.89 -12.45
CA THR A 161 -11.91 -0.59 -12.91
C THR A 161 -12.69 -0.02 -11.74
N ARG A 162 -13.31 1.15 -11.94
CA ARG A 162 -14.26 1.69 -10.98
C ARG A 162 -15.47 0.75 -10.90
N LEU A 163 -15.72 0.18 -9.72
CA LEU A 163 -16.89 -0.65 -9.48
C LEU A 163 -18.16 0.20 -9.63
N ASN A 164 -19.20 -0.40 -10.23
CA ASN A 164 -20.53 0.17 -10.40
C ASN A 164 -21.55 -0.87 -9.90
N GLU A 165 -22.85 -0.54 -9.97
CA GLU A 165 -23.93 -1.39 -9.47
C GLU A 165 -23.86 -2.84 -9.99
N ILE A 166 -23.58 -3.03 -11.29
CA ILE A 166 -23.44 -4.36 -11.90
C ILE A 166 -22.26 -5.12 -11.30
N HIS A 167 -21.10 -4.45 -11.15
CA HIS A 167 -19.92 -5.09 -10.56
C HIS A 167 -20.14 -5.47 -9.10
N ILE A 168 -20.88 -4.66 -8.33
CA ILE A 168 -21.13 -4.91 -6.91
C ILE A 168 -21.94 -6.20 -6.72
N GLU A 169 -22.91 -6.48 -7.57
CA GLU A 169 -23.66 -7.74 -7.52
C GLU A 169 -22.74 -8.96 -7.67
N PHE A 170 -21.82 -8.92 -8.64
CA PHE A 170 -20.81 -9.99 -8.80
C PHE A 170 -19.87 -10.06 -7.60
N VAL A 171 -19.38 -8.94 -7.09
CA VAL A 171 -18.51 -8.92 -5.90
C VAL A 171 -19.20 -9.56 -4.71
N LEU A 172 -20.47 -9.22 -4.46
CA LEU A 172 -21.24 -9.78 -3.37
C LEU A 172 -21.54 -11.28 -3.57
N ASN A 173 -21.76 -11.76 -4.79
CA ASN A 173 -22.03 -13.18 -5.04
C ASN A 173 -20.76 -14.05 -5.03
N ASP A 174 -19.65 -13.52 -5.55
CA ASP A 174 -18.40 -14.25 -5.74
C ASP A 174 -17.50 -14.28 -4.50
N HIS A 175 -17.77 -13.43 -3.51
CA HIS A 175 -16.93 -13.33 -2.31
C HIS A 175 -17.73 -13.63 -1.04
N ASP A 176 -17.13 -14.42 -0.17
CA ASP A 176 -17.69 -14.79 1.14
C ASP A 176 -17.01 -14.03 2.27
N THR A 177 -15.76 -13.59 2.05
CA THR A 177 -14.95 -12.89 3.03
C THR A 177 -14.50 -11.52 2.52
N PHE A 178 -14.71 -10.51 3.35
CA PHE A 178 -14.34 -9.13 3.10
C PHE A 178 -13.31 -8.73 4.17
N LEU A 179 -12.10 -8.45 3.73
CA LEU A 179 -11.03 -7.89 4.54
C LEU A 179 -11.05 -6.37 4.36
N PHE A 180 -11.14 -5.63 5.45
CA PHE A 180 -11.13 -4.18 5.43
C PHE A 180 -9.86 -3.66 6.08
N ASP A 181 -9.15 -2.78 5.39
CA ASP A 181 -8.33 -1.80 6.11
C ASP A 181 -9.20 -0.94 7.02
N CYS A 182 -8.56 -0.29 7.98
CA CYS A 182 -9.23 0.49 9.00
C CYS A 182 -9.06 1.99 8.74
N ASP A 183 -7.86 2.50 9.02
CA ASP A 183 -7.52 3.91 8.90
C ASP A 183 -7.49 4.30 7.40
N GLY A 184 -8.23 5.35 7.03
CA GLY A 184 -8.39 5.78 5.63
C GLY A 184 -9.51 5.07 4.85
N VAL A 185 -10.06 3.97 5.38
CA VAL A 185 -11.11 3.16 4.70
C VAL A 185 -12.43 3.14 5.43
N LEU A 186 -12.40 2.90 6.75
CA LEU A 186 -13.59 2.91 7.60
C LEU A 186 -13.70 4.21 8.40
N TRP A 187 -12.55 4.78 8.76
CA TRP A 187 -12.47 6.04 9.49
C TRP A 187 -11.18 6.79 9.18
N CYS A 188 -11.24 8.11 9.36
CA CYS A 188 -10.07 8.94 9.61
C CYS A 188 -10.19 9.38 11.07
N ALA A 189 -9.60 8.59 11.99
CA ALA A 189 -9.91 8.68 13.41
C ALA A 189 -9.80 10.12 13.95
N PRO A 190 -10.77 10.59 14.75
CA PRO A 190 -11.89 9.83 15.33
C PRO A 190 -13.15 9.78 14.45
N VAL A 191 -13.11 10.29 13.22
CA VAL A 191 -14.31 10.44 12.37
C VAL A 191 -14.51 9.20 11.51
N VAL A 192 -15.68 8.57 11.65
CA VAL A 192 -16.13 7.46 10.80
C VAL A 192 -16.50 7.98 9.42
N LEU A 193 -16.08 7.27 8.37
CA LEU A 193 -16.41 7.67 7.00
C LEU A 193 -17.89 7.38 6.70
N PRO A 194 -18.62 8.29 6.03
CA PRO A 194 -20.04 8.09 5.72
C PRO A 194 -20.29 6.80 4.94
N GLY A 195 -21.26 5.99 5.39
CA GLY A 195 -21.64 4.73 4.74
C GLY A 195 -20.80 3.52 5.17
N ALA A 196 -19.71 3.71 5.93
CA ALA A 196 -18.83 2.61 6.32
C ALA A 196 -19.56 1.60 7.23
N ILE A 197 -20.23 2.07 8.27
CA ILE A 197 -20.92 1.21 9.25
C ILE A 197 -22.14 0.54 8.62
N GLU A 198 -22.86 1.27 7.79
CA GLU A 198 -23.99 0.77 7.01
C GLU A 198 -23.55 -0.38 6.10
N LEU A 199 -22.40 -0.24 5.42
CA LEU A 199 -21.82 -1.30 4.60
C LEU A 199 -21.44 -2.53 5.42
N LEU A 200 -20.75 -2.35 6.55
CA LEU A 200 -20.33 -3.49 7.39
C LEU A 200 -21.54 -4.27 7.93
N ASN A 201 -22.57 -3.54 8.36
CA ASN A 201 -23.83 -4.15 8.83
C ASN A 201 -24.57 -4.87 7.69
N LEU A 202 -24.64 -4.27 6.49
CA LEU A 202 -25.22 -4.91 5.32
C LEU A 202 -24.51 -6.22 4.96
N LEU A 203 -23.17 -6.21 4.90
CA LEU A 203 -22.38 -7.41 4.61
C LEU A 203 -22.66 -8.51 5.65
N THR A 204 -22.75 -8.14 6.93
CA THR A 204 -23.06 -9.08 8.01
C THR A 204 -24.47 -9.66 7.86
N GLN A 205 -25.48 -8.84 7.51
CA GLN A 205 -26.85 -9.29 7.24
C GLN A 205 -26.92 -10.24 6.03
N LEU A 206 -26.08 -10.03 5.02
CA LEU A 206 -25.94 -10.91 3.86
C LEU A 206 -25.16 -12.20 4.17
N GLY A 207 -24.81 -12.46 5.44
CA GLY A 207 -24.05 -13.63 5.86
C GLY A 207 -22.59 -13.63 5.43
N LYS A 208 -22.05 -12.46 5.05
CA LYS A 208 -20.63 -12.32 4.67
C LYS A 208 -19.76 -12.25 5.91
N ARG A 209 -18.57 -12.83 5.81
CA ARG A 209 -17.53 -12.68 6.81
C ARG A 209 -16.85 -11.33 6.63
N VAL A 210 -16.79 -10.56 7.71
CA VAL A 210 -16.10 -9.28 7.77
C VAL A 210 -14.93 -9.40 8.75
N LEU A 211 -13.72 -9.13 8.26
CA LEU A 211 -12.51 -9.09 9.06
C LEU A 211 -11.82 -7.73 8.86
N PHE A 212 -11.24 -7.19 9.92
CA PHE A 212 -10.53 -5.93 9.94
C PHE A 212 -9.04 -6.20 9.96
N VAL A 213 -8.29 -5.63 9.03
CA VAL A 213 -6.87 -5.94 8.81
C VAL A 213 -6.08 -4.63 8.82
N THR A 214 -5.41 -4.33 9.93
CA THR A 214 -4.76 -3.03 10.15
C THR A 214 -3.27 -3.17 10.46
N ASN A 215 -2.46 -2.25 9.92
CA ASN A 215 -1.06 -2.10 10.30
C ASN A 215 -0.89 -1.38 11.66
N ASN A 216 -1.97 -0.87 12.23
CA ASN A 216 -2.00 -0.12 13.47
C ASN A 216 -1.86 -1.05 14.70
N SER A 217 -0.80 -0.83 15.48
CA SER A 217 -0.52 -1.57 16.73
C SER A 217 -0.92 -0.81 18.00
N LEU A 218 -1.63 0.34 17.91
CA LEU A 218 -1.98 1.20 19.05
C LEU A 218 -3.05 0.62 19.99
N LYS A 219 -3.82 -0.36 19.53
CA LYS A 219 -4.88 -0.99 20.33
C LYS A 219 -4.77 -2.51 20.24
N THR A 220 -5.18 -3.16 21.32
CA THR A 220 -5.37 -4.61 21.32
C THR A 220 -6.57 -5.02 20.47
N GLN A 221 -6.69 -6.30 20.12
CA GLN A 221 -7.88 -6.82 19.42
C GLN A 221 -9.17 -6.42 20.15
N ARG A 222 -9.17 -6.55 21.48
CA ARG A 222 -10.30 -6.15 22.33
C ARG A 222 -10.58 -4.66 22.23
N GLY A 223 -9.55 -3.81 22.35
CA GLY A 223 -9.71 -2.36 22.23
C GLY A 223 -10.27 -1.92 20.88
N PHE A 224 -9.82 -2.52 19.77
CA PHE A 224 -10.39 -2.26 18.45
C PHE A 224 -11.84 -2.75 18.33
N SER A 225 -12.14 -3.96 18.82
CA SER A 225 -13.50 -4.48 18.78
C SER A 225 -14.46 -3.63 19.62
N GLN A 226 -14.04 -3.15 20.79
CA GLN A 226 -14.83 -2.23 21.62
C GLN A 226 -15.11 -0.92 20.89
N TRP A 227 -14.09 -0.31 20.27
CA TRP A 227 -14.27 0.87 19.44
C TRP A 227 -15.26 0.65 18.30
N LEU A 228 -15.14 -0.47 17.58
CA LEU A 228 -16.09 -0.85 16.52
C LEU A 228 -17.53 -0.97 17.06
N ASN A 229 -17.71 -1.55 18.25
CA ASN A 229 -19.02 -1.64 18.91
C ASN A 229 -19.58 -0.24 19.23
N GLU A 230 -18.74 0.67 19.74
CA GLU A 230 -19.12 2.05 20.09
C GLU A 230 -19.58 2.85 18.86
N ILE A 231 -18.97 2.63 17.70
CA ILE A 231 -19.34 3.29 16.44
C ILE A 231 -20.47 2.57 15.68
N GLY A 232 -21.11 1.57 16.29
CA GLY A 232 -22.33 0.94 15.76
C GLY A 232 -22.12 -0.33 14.92
N TYR A 233 -20.94 -0.96 15.00
CA TYR A 233 -20.70 -2.27 14.40
C TYR A 233 -20.36 -3.32 15.47
N PRO A 234 -21.19 -4.37 15.66
CA PRO A 234 -21.03 -5.32 16.76
C PRO A 234 -19.87 -6.32 16.54
N ALA A 235 -18.63 -5.82 16.52
CA ALA A 235 -17.43 -6.62 16.25
C ALA A 235 -17.06 -7.51 17.43
N LYS A 236 -16.61 -8.73 17.10
CA LYS A 236 -15.91 -9.63 18.02
C LYS A 236 -14.39 -9.42 17.94
N PRO A 237 -13.63 -9.62 19.03
CA PRO A 237 -12.17 -9.45 19.03
C PRO A 237 -11.45 -10.25 17.93
N GLU A 238 -11.93 -11.47 17.63
CA GLU A 238 -11.31 -12.34 16.64
C GLU A 238 -11.38 -11.74 15.22
N GLN A 239 -12.37 -10.86 14.96
CA GLN A 239 -12.50 -10.21 13.65
C GLN A 239 -11.38 -9.19 13.39
N VAL A 240 -10.61 -8.78 14.39
CA VAL A 240 -9.59 -7.74 14.24
C VAL A 240 -8.21 -8.38 14.12
N ILE A 241 -7.57 -8.24 12.97
CA ILE A 241 -6.20 -8.65 12.70
C ILE A 241 -5.31 -7.41 12.70
N SER A 242 -4.72 -7.12 13.85
CA SER A 242 -3.71 -6.06 14.01
C SER A 242 -2.29 -6.63 13.93
N THR A 243 -1.32 -5.76 13.68
CA THR A 243 0.10 -6.14 13.68
C THR A 243 0.61 -6.60 15.05
N ALA A 244 0.03 -6.10 16.14
CA ALA A 244 0.30 -6.61 17.49
C ALA A 244 -0.11 -8.09 17.63
N TRP A 245 -1.31 -8.43 17.17
CA TRP A 245 -1.81 -9.80 17.20
C TRP A 245 -0.99 -10.72 16.29
N ILE A 246 -0.65 -10.26 15.08
CA ILE A 246 0.18 -11.04 14.15
C ILE A 246 1.56 -11.29 14.73
N THR A 247 2.14 -10.31 15.42
CA THR A 247 3.44 -10.49 16.08
C THR A 247 3.37 -11.63 17.10
N ALA A 248 2.33 -11.68 17.91
CA ALA A 248 2.12 -12.77 18.85
C ALA A 248 1.93 -14.12 18.13
N LYS A 249 1.15 -14.18 17.04
CA LYS A 249 0.97 -15.41 16.25
C LYS A 249 2.25 -15.87 15.55
N TYR A 250 3.05 -14.94 15.03
CA TYR A 250 4.32 -15.22 14.40
C TYR A 250 5.33 -15.78 15.41
N LEU A 251 5.48 -15.15 16.57
CA LEU A 251 6.36 -15.68 17.64
C LEU A 251 5.93 -17.09 18.07
N LYS A 252 4.62 -17.35 18.11
CA LYS A 252 4.08 -18.67 18.41
C LYS A 252 4.38 -19.69 17.32
N SER A 253 4.26 -19.32 16.05
CA SER A 253 4.49 -20.24 14.93
C SER A 253 5.96 -20.69 14.82
N ILE A 254 6.90 -19.84 15.22
CA ILE A 254 8.33 -20.19 15.28
C ILE A 254 8.74 -20.81 16.63
N ASN A 255 7.76 -21.13 17.50
CA ASN A 255 7.98 -21.67 18.85
C ASN A 255 8.98 -20.85 19.68
N TYR A 256 8.90 -19.52 19.59
CA TYR A 256 9.77 -18.64 20.35
C TYR A 256 9.49 -18.76 21.86
N LYS A 257 10.53 -18.65 22.69
CA LYS A 257 10.46 -18.79 24.17
C LYS A 257 11.27 -17.75 24.93
N GLY A 258 11.76 -16.74 24.23
CA GLY A 258 12.70 -15.77 24.76
C GLY A 258 12.07 -14.47 25.26
N HIS A 259 12.92 -13.56 25.70
CA HIS A 259 12.55 -12.22 26.16
C HIS A 259 12.61 -11.22 25.01
N CYS A 260 11.63 -10.32 24.93
CA CYS A 260 11.57 -9.31 23.87
C CYS A 260 11.90 -7.92 24.42
N TYR A 261 12.75 -7.19 23.71
CA TYR A 261 12.77 -5.73 23.77
C TYR A 261 11.79 -5.21 22.73
N CYS A 262 10.88 -4.31 23.12
CA CYS A 262 9.89 -3.77 22.20
C CYS A 262 9.91 -2.25 22.24
N ILE A 263 10.24 -1.62 21.11
CA ILE A 263 9.96 -0.20 20.90
C ILE A 263 8.52 -0.13 20.42
N GLY A 264 7.60 0.22 21.30
CA GLY A 264 6.17 0.16 21.01
C GLY A 264 5.29 0.72 22.12
N MET A 265 3.97 0.67 21.88
CA MET A 265 2.95 1.04 22.86
C MET A 265 2.53 -0.15 23.76
N GLU A 266 1.86 0.16 24.88
CA GLU A 266 1.37 -0.82 25.88
C GLU A 266 0.50 -1.94 25.27
N SER A 267 -0.25 -1.63 24.21
CA SER A 267 -1.02 -2.61 23.43
C SER A 267 -0.19 -3.80 22.94
N MET A 268 1.09 -3.60 22.63
CA MET A 268 1.99 -4.70 22.26
C MET A 268 2.21 -5.65 23.45
N VAL A 269 2.42 -5.12 24.66
CA VAL A 269 2.60 -5.91 25.89
C VAL A 269 1.38 -6.77 26.13
N GLU A 270 0.21 -6.14 26.14
CA GLU A 270 -1.04 -6.83 26.41
C GLU A 270 -1.33 -7.94 25.39
N GLU A 271 -1.11 -7.68 24.11
CA GLU A 271 -1.42 -8.64 23.05
C GLU A 271 -0.43 -9.81 23.04
N LEU A 272 0.87 -9.55 23.25
CA LEU A 272 1.89 -10.60 23.34
C LEU A 272 1.76 -11.44 24.63
N ALA A 273 1.43 -10.81 25.75
CA ALA A 273 1.25 -11.50 27.03
C ALA A 273 0.11 -12.54 27.00
N ARG A 274 -0.95 -12.29 26.20
CA ARG A 274 -2.05 -13.26 26.01
C ARG A 274 -1.60 -14.57 25.37
N GLU A 275 -0.53 -14.55 24.59
CA GLU A 275 0.05 -15.74 23.98
C GLU A 275 1.25 -16.29 24.79
N GLY A 276 1.50 -15.75 25.97
CA GLY A 276 2.56 -16.18 26.89
C GLY A 276 3.95 -15.61 26.56
N PHE A 277 4.03 -14.56 25.75
CA PHE A 277 5.28 -13.86 25.48
C PHE A 277 5.49 -12.72 26.47
N HIS A 278 6.75 -12.50 26.84
CA HIS A 278 7.12 -11.45 27.78
C HIS A 278 7.94 -10.36 27.08
N ILE A 279 7.46 -9.12 27.18
CA ILE A 279 8.21 -7.92 26.81
C ILE A 279 8.90 -7.42 28.09
N SER A 280 10.23 -7.37 28.08
CA SER A 280 11.02 -7.09 29.28
C SER A 280 11.39 -5.62 29.43
N ASP A 281 11.50 -4.88 28.33
CA ASP A 281 11.82 -3.45 28.33
C ASP A 281 11.40 -2.79 27.00
N GLY A 282 11.41 -1.45 26.96
CA GLY A 282 11.26 -0.64 25.76
C GLY A 282 9.90 0.06 25.59
N ILE A 283 8.94 -0.19 26.49
CA ILE A 283 7.61 0.42 26.45
C ILE A 283 7.57 1.71 27.28
N GLY A 284 6.86 2.73 26.80
CA GLY A 284 6.75 4.02 27.49
C GLY A 284 8.02 4.88 27.39
N PRO A 285 8.10 6.05 28.05
CA PRO A 285 9.27 6.92 27.98
C PRO A 285 10.56 6.26 28.52
N ASP A 286 11.69 6.47 27.84
CA ASP A 286 13.03 6.12 28.33
C ASP A 286 13.84 7.42 28.54
N PRO A 287 13.64 8.14 29.66
CA PRO A 287 14.07 9.53 29.80
C PRO A 287 15.60 9.66 29.71
N VAL A 288 16.05 10.66 28.94
CA VAL A 288 17.45 11.08 28.88
C VAL A 288 17.61 12.31 29.78
N SER A 289 18.69 12.38 30.57
CA SER A 289 18.95 13.52 31.45
C SER A 289 19.03 14.82 30.64
N PRO A 290 18.36 15.91 31.05
CA PRO A 290 18.44 17.19 30.36
C PRO A 290 19.79 17.90 30.59
N GLU A 291 20.60 17.42 31.54
CA GLU A 291 21.87 18.06 31.92
C GLU A 291 23.07 17.57 31.10
N THR A 292 22.87 16.60 30.20
CA THR A 292 23.94 15.96 29.44
C THR A 292 23.72 16.07 27.93
N ASP A 293 24.71 16.58 27.21
CA ASP A 293 24.73 16.58 25.73
C ASP A 293 25.10 15.22 25.12
N TRP A 294 25.42 14.23 25.96
CA TRP A 294 25.89 12.91 25.56
C TRP A 294 25.32 11.80 26.43
N ILE A 295 25.12 10.62 25.85
CA ILE A 295 24.71 9.42 26.58
C ILE A 295 25.94 8.56 26.90
N GLU A 296 26.30 8.49 28.17
CA GLU A 296 27.35 7.59 28.68
C GLU A 296 26.86 6.13 28.62
N THR A 297 27.24 5.39 27.58
CA THR A 297 26.68 4.05 27.30
C THR A 297 26.98 3.00 28.37
N ASN A 298 28.03 3.18 29.16
CA ASN A 298 28.36 2.35 30.34
C ASN A 298 27.36 2.51 31.50
N THR A 299 26.51 3.54 31.49
CA THR A 299 25.44 3.74 32.47
C THR A 299 24.13 3.04 32.09
N ILE A 300 24.02 2.61 30.83
CA ILE A 300 22.82 1.92 30.32
C ILE A 300 22.82 0.48 30.83
N LYS A 301 21.72 0.09 31.47
CA LYS A 301 21.49 -1.30 31.85
C LYS A 301 20.93 -2.07 30.66
N PHE A 302 21.63 -3.12 30.26
CA PHE A 302 21.18 -4.06 29.24
C PHE A 302 20.73 -5.36 29.89
N ASP A 303 19.71 -5.99 29.32
CA ASP A 303 19.27 -7.33 29.70
C ASP A 303 19.79 -8.36 28.69
N ASP A 304 20.73 -9.19 29.14
CA ASP A 304 21.35 -10.22 28.33
C ASP A 304 20.36 -11.33 27.91
N GLN A 305 19.23 -11.48 28.60
CA GLN A 305 18.20 -12.48 28.28
C GLN A 305 17.40 -12.12 27.03
N ILE A 306 17.45 -10.85 26.59
CA ILE A 306 16.75 -10.40 25.39
C ILE A 306 17.33 -11.08 24.16
N ASN A 307 16.47 -11.75 23.40
CA ASN A 307 16.81 -12.46 22.17
C ASN A 307 15.83 -12.17 21.02
N CYS A 308 14.97 -11.16 21.20
CA CYS A 308 14.16 -10.57 20.14
C CYS A 308 14.06 -9.06 20.36
N VAL A 309 14.19 -8.31 19.27
CA VAL A 309 13.85 -6.89 19.18
C VAL A 309 12.64 -6.75 18.27
N ILE A 310 11.60 -6.11 18.79
CA ILE A 310 10.38 -5.77 18.07
C ILE A 310 10.36 -4.26 17.87
N SER A 311 10.34 -3.83 16.61
CA SER A 311 10.04 -2.45 16.23
C SER A 311 8.54 -2.34 15.99
N ALA A 312 7.91 -1.38 16.67
CA ALA A 312 6.51 -1.01 16.49
C ALA A 312 6.35 0.52 16.58
N PHE A 313 5.15 1.01 16.31
CA PHE A 313 4.85 2.43 16.52
C PHE A 313 4.99 2.79 18.00
N ASP A 314 5.73 3.87 18.28
CA ASP A 314 6.02 4.35 19.64
C ASP A 314 6.16 5.88 19.63
N ILE A 315 5.25 6.57 20.32
CA ILE A 315 5.28 8.03 20.47
C ILE A 315 6.42 8.51 21.38
N HIS A 316 7.03 7.60 22.14
CA HIS A 316 8.12 7.88 23.06
C HIS A 316 9.48 7.42 22.53
N VAL A 317 9.57 7.07 21.25
CA VAL A 317 10.84 6.73 20.61
C VAL A 317 11.86 7.85 20.82
N ASN A 318 13.06 7.47 21.23
CA ASN A 318 14.16 8.39 21.42
C ASN A 318 15.50 7.70 21.15
N TYR A 319 16.57 8.48 21.25
CA TYR A 319 17.92 8.01 20.96
C TYR A 319 18.35 6.83 21.87
N LEU A 320 17.98 6.85 23.16
CA LEU A 320 18.32 5.78 24.11
C LEU A 320 17.68 4.45 23.74
N LYS A 321 16.41 4.46 23.32
CA LYS A 321 15.75 3.25 22.81
C LYS A 321 16.41 2.69 21.56
N ILE A 322 16.82 3.57 20.63
CA ILE A 322 17.54 3.17 19.42
C ILE A 322 18.91 2.56 19.79
N ILE A 323 19.64 3.12 20.76
CA ILE A 323 20.89 2.54 21.30
C ILE A 323 20.62 1.13 21.84
N LYS A 324 19.58 0.95 22.67
CA LYS A 324 19.22 -0.36 23.23
C LYS A 324 18.91 -1.37 22.13
N ALA A 325 18.03 -1.03 21.20
CA ALA A 325 17.69 -1.90 20.07
C ALA A 325 18.93 -2.27 19.23
N ALA A 326 19.75 -1.30 18.84
CA ALA A 326 20.95 -1.54 18.05
C ALA A 326 21.98 -2.40 18.80
N THR A 327 22.17 -2.14 20.10
CA THR A 327 23.05 -2.94 20.96
C THR A 327 22.59 -4.38 21.04
N TYR A 328 21.29 -4.63 21.28
CA TYR A 328 20.76 -5.99 21.29
C TYR A 328 20.94 -6.67 19.92
N LEU A 329 20.68 -5.96 18.82
CA LEU A 329 20.78 -6.46 17.44
C LEU A 329 22.22 -6.69 16.95
N SER A 330 23.22 -6.16 17.65
CA SER A 330 24.64 -6.47 17.38
C SER A 330 24.95 -7.97 17.55
N ARG A 331 24.16 -8.67 18.37
CA ARG A 331 24.23 -10.12 18.53
C ARG A 331 23.51 -10.78 17.34
N PRO A 332 24.19 -11.67 16.58
CA PRO A 332 23.62 -12.22 15.34
C PRO A 332 22.37 -13.08 15.57
N ASN A 333 22.28 -13.75 16.73
CA ASN A 333 21.18 -14.65 17.07
C ASN A 333 19.93 -13.93 17.60
N VAL A 334 19.98 -12.61 17.78
CA VAL A 334 18.82 -11.83 18.20
C VAL A 334 17.88 -11.66 17.02
N LEU A 335 16.63 -12.07 17.22
CA LEU A 335 15.57 -11.94 16.24
C LEU A 335 15.21 -10.46 16.07
N PHE A 336 14.98 -10.03 14.83
CA PHE A 336 14.55 -8.68 14.53
C PHE A 336 13.20 -8.71 13.81
N ILE A 337 12.17 -8.15 14.43
CA ILE A 337 10.81 -8.08 13.92
C ILE A 337 10.41 -6.61 13.78
N ALA A 338 9.64 -6.29 12.74
CA ALA A 338 8.92 -5.03 12.62
C ALA A 338 7.43 -5.31 12.40
N THR A 339 6.57 -4.55 13.07
CA THR A 339 5.12 -4.70 12.89
C THR A 339 4.66 -4.22 11.52
N ASN A 340 5.21 -3.14 10.97
CA ASN A 340 5.01 -2.68 9.58
C ASN A 340 6.16 -1.74 9.14
N ASP A 341 6.13 -1.28 7.89
CA ASP A 341 7.08 -0.32 7.32
C ASP A 341 6.41 0.97 6.82
N ASP A 342 5.23 1.31 7.35
CA ASP A 342 4.49 2.52 6.97
C ASP A 342 5.24 3.77 7.42
N VAL A 343 5.72 4.57 6.46
CA VAL A 343 6.57 5.75 6.75
C VAL A 343 5.76 6.88 7.38
N THR A 344 4.48 6.99 7.05
CA THR A 344 3.56 8.01 7.58
C THR A 344 2.19 7.42 7.89
N THR A 345 1.56 7.97 8.92
CA THR A 345 0.17 7.62 9.30
C THR A 345 -0.78 8.73 8.83
N PRO A 346 -1.94 8.39 8.24
CA PRO A 346 -2.96 9.39 7.90
C PRO A 346 -3.43 10.15 9.14
N GLN A 347 -3.38 11.49 9.12
CA GLN A 347 -3.94 12.35 10.14
C GLN A 347 -4.41 13.68 9.51
N ASN A 348 -4.85 14.64 10.32
CA ASN A 348 -5.26 15.97 9.89
C ASN A 348 -4.15 16.72 9.13
N ASP A 349 -4.54 17.75 8.38
CA ASP A 349 -3.64 18.51 7.52
C ASP A 349 -2.68 19.46 8.29
N VAL A 350 -2.59 19.34 9.62
CA VAL A 350 -1.75 20.22 10.45
C VAL A 350 -0.30 19.76 10.46
N ALA A 351 -0.05 18.44 10.47
CA ALA A 351 1.29 17.88 10.57
C ALA A 351 1.39 16.52 9.89
N ILE A 352 2.58 16.22 9.36
CA ILE A 352 2.93 14.87 8.92
C ILE A 352 3.26 14.06 10.16
N LEU A 353 2.46 13.03 10.47
CA LEU A 353 2.78 12.09 11.54
C LEU A 353 3.74 11.02 11.02
N PRO A 354 4.94 10.88 11.58
CA PRO A 354 5.82 9.76 11.28
C PRO A 354 5.15 8.45 11.67
N GLY A 355 5.11 7.50 10.74
CA GLY A 355 4.68 6.14 11.01
C GLY A 355 5.84 5.29 11.55
N GLU A 356 5.55 4.02 11.83
CA GLU A 356 6.54 3.07 12.32
C GLU A 356 7.73 2.91 11.39
N GLY A 357 7.54 2.99 10.06
CA GLY A 357 8.62 2.90 9.09
C GLY A 357 9.75 3.92 9.34
N THR A 358 9.41 5.08 9.92
CA THR A 358 10.42 6.09 10.33
C THR A 358 11.25 5.60 11.53
N ILE A 359 10.59 5.02 12.54
CA ILE A 359 11.24 4.41 13.70
C ILE A 359 12.12 3.26 13.24
N LEU A 360 11.56 2.37 12.43
CA LEU A 360 12.26 1.20 11.90
C LEU A 360 13.51 1.61 11.11
N ALA A 361 13.42 2.63 10.26
CA ALA A 361 14.55 3.12 9.49
C ALA A 361 15.73 3.54 10.38
N SER A 362 15.45 4.15 11.54
CA SER A 362 16.49 4.54 12.50
C SER A 362 17.19 3.32 13.11
N ILE A 363 16.44 2.27 13.45
CA ILE A 363 16.98 1.03 14.02
C ILE A 363 17.79 0.26 12.97
N VAL A 364 17.30 0.18 11.73
CA VAL A 364 18.01 -0.45 10.61
C VAL A 364 19.32 0.28 10.34
N ALA A 365 19.30 1.61 10.29
CA ALA A 365 20.50 2.41 10.09
C ALA A 365 21.53 2.23 11.21
N ALA A 366 21.08 2.20 12.48
CA ALA A 366 21.97 2.05 13.63
C ALA A 366 22.53 0.63 13.79
N SER A 367 21.74 -0.40 13.49
CA SER A 367 22.12 -1.80 13.71
C SER A 367 22.76 -2.47 12.49
N GLY A 368 22.54 -1.95 11.27
CA GLY A 368 22.92 -2.61 10.02
C GLY A 368 22.14 -3.92 9.74
N ARG A 369 21.09 -4.22 10.52
CA ARG A 369 20.27 -5.43 10.40
C ARG A 369 18.95 -5.11 9.71
N SER A 370 18.40 -6.08 8.97
CA SER A 370 17.04 -5.99 8.41
C SER A 370 16.06 -6.84 9.22
N PRO A 371 14.84 -6.35 9.48
CA PRO A 371 13.83 -7.09 10.23
C PRO A 371 13.05 -8.07 9.34
N THR A 372 12.34 -8.99 10.00
CA THR A 372 11.15 -9.62 9.43
C THR A 372 9.96 -8.68 9.61
N ILE A 373 9.38 -8.18 8.51
CA ILE A 373 8.22 -7.28 8.54
C ILE A 373 6.95 -8.12 8.45
N LEU A 374 6.05 -7.95 9.43
CA LEU A 374 4.85 -8.78 9.57
C LEU A 374 3.58 -8.16 8.97
N GLY A 375 3.53 -6.83 8.89
CA GLY A 375 2.39 -6.05 8.40
C GLY A 375 2.10 -6.21 6.92
N LYS A 376 0.97 -5.66 6.47
CA LYS A 376 0.66 -5.49 5.04
C LYS A 376 1.76 -4.65 4.38
N PRO A 377 2.12 -4.91 3.11
CA PRO A 377 1.54 -5.92 2.20
C PRO A 377 2.26 -7.28 2.26
N ARG A 378 2.99 -7.60 3.36
CA ARG A 378 3.82 -8.81 3.42
C ARG A 378 2.97 -10.06 3.63
N ALA A 379 3.46 -11.18 3.09
CA ALA A 379 2.81 -12.49 3.19
C ALA A 379 2.46 -12.94 4.64
N PRO A 380 3.29 -12.69 5.68
CA PRO A 380 2.99 -13.13 7.04
C PRO A 380 1.64 -12.67 7.59
N MET A 381 1.15 -11.49 7.17
CA MET A 381 -0.18 -10.99 7.52
C MET A 381 -1.27 -11.96 7.01
N PHE A 382 -1.26 -12.27 5.72
CA PHE A 382 -2.27 -13.13 5.12
C PHE A 382 -2.12 -14.59 5.54
N ASP A 383 -0.89 -15.08 5.71
CA ASP A 383 -0.63 -16.42 6.22
C ASP A 383 -1.20 -16.60 7.63
N SER A 384 -1.05 -15.58 8.49
CA SER A 384 -1.62 -15.57 9.84
C SER A 384 -3.16 -15.57 9.83
N ILE A 385 -3.79 -14.87 8.87
CA ILE A 385 -5.23 -14.91 8.64
C ILE A 385 -5.67 -16.33 8.25
N ARG A 386 -4.98 -16.97 7.30
CA ARG A 386 -5.32 -18.33 6.87
C ARG A 386 -5.16 -19.37 7.97
N LEU A 387 -4.18 -19.19 8.85
CA LEU A 387 -3.99 -20.07 10.01
C LEU A 387 -5.11 -19.91 11.04
N ALA A 388 -5.55 -18.68 11.31
CA ALA A 388 -6.63 -18.41 12.26
C ALA A 388 -8.04 -18.69 11.69
N PHE A 389 -8.19 -18.56 10.37
CA PHE A 389 -9.43 -18.81 9.64
C PHE A 389 -9.19 -19.80 8.49
N PRO A 390 -9.09 -21.12 8.78
CA PRO A 390 -8.73 -22.14 7.79
C PRO A 390 -9.70 -22.26 6.62
N ASP A 391 -10.92 -21.77 6.79
CA ASP A 391 -11.99 -21.77 5.80
C ASP A 391 -12.00 -20.50 4.92
N VAL A 392 -11.13 -19.52 5.18
CA VAL A 392 -10.90 -18.37 4.28
C VAL A 392 -10.19 -18.86 3.01
N LYS A 393 -10.87 -18.68 1.87
CA LYS A 393 -10.35 -19.04 0.55
C LYS A 393 -9.91 -17.78 -0.19
N PRO A 394 -8.64 -17.67 -0.63
CA PRO A 394 -8.16 -16.45 -1.30
C PRO A 394 -8.97 -16.06 -2.54
N ASN A 395 -9.48 -17.03 -3.29
CA ASN A 395 -10.30 -16.79 -4.49
C ASN A 395 -11.76 -16.38 -4.20
N ARG A 396 -12.20 -16.41 -2.94
CA ARG A 396 -13.52 -15.96 -2.45
C ARG A 396 -13.37 -14.80 -1.46
N THR A 397 -12.21 -14.17 -1.42
CA THR A 397 -11.85 -13.12 -0.46
C THR A 397 -11.49 -11.84 -1.20
N ILE A 398 -12.04 -10.72 -0.75
CA ILE A 398 -11.71 -9.39 -1.27
C ILE A 398 -11.07 -8.55 -0.17
N MET A 399 -10.04 -7.77 -0.51
CA MET A 399 -9.43 -6.77 0.35
C MET A 399 -9.87 -5.37 -0.09
N ILE A 400 -10.31 -4.55 0.85
CA ILE A 400 -10.70 -3.15 0.66
C ILE A 400 -9.68 -2.30 1.43
N GLY A 401 -8.90 -1.51 0.70
CA GLY A 401 -7.78 -0.73 1.22
C GLY A 401 -7.63 0.61 0.49
N ASP A 402 -6.99 1.58 1.13
CA ASP A 402 -6.57 2.85 0.53
C ASP A 402 -5.08 2.85 0.13
N ARG A 403 -4.30 1.86 0.57
CA ARG A 403 -2.85 1.70 0.33
C ARG A 403 -2.44 0.33 -0.17
#